data_AF-A0A950NLL5-F1
#
_entry.id   AF-A0A950NLL5-F1
#
_cell.length_a   1.000
_cell.length_b   1.000
_cell.length_c   1.000
_cell.angle_alpha   90.00
_cell.angle_beta   90.00
_cell.angle_gamma   90.00
#
_symmetry.space_group_name_H-M   'P 1'
#
loop_
_entity.id
_entity.type
_entity.pdbx_description
1 polymer ?
#
loop_
_entity_poly.entity_id
_entity_poly.type
_entity_poly.pdbx_seq_one_letter_code
_entity_poly.pdbx_strand_id
1 'polypeptide(L)'
;VERARAYAAGARAIAFENTGAVARHAAQQTIVYGEDPDPDTVIELLDAVSPQEVTEVAASVPAQLSLACVGPHTVEELQSA
;
A
#
# COMPACT_ATOMS: atom_id res chain seq x y z
N VAL A 1 -6.40 -7.85 13.11
CA VAL A 1 -5.69 -6.75 12.39
C VAL A 1 -4.28 -6.56 12.92
N GLU A 2 -4.04 -6.53 14.23
CA GLU A 2 -2.72 -6.55 14.92
C GLU A 2 -1.54 -7.09 14.09
N ARG A 3 -1.51 -8.39 13.75
CA ARG A 3 -0.41 -8.99 12.95
C ARG A 3 -0.15 -8.26 11.63
N ALA A 4 -1.21 -7.82 10.93
CA ALA A 4 -1.09 -7.08 9.67
C ALA A 4 -0.55 -5.66 9.88
N ARG A 5 -0.92 -4.98 10.98
CA ARG A 5 -0.29 -3.68 11.35
C ARG A 5 1.21 -3.86 11.56
N ALA A 6 1.59 -4.82 12.40
CA ALA A 6 3.00 -5.09 12.70
C ALA A 6 3.84 -5.40 11.45
N TYR A 7 3.30 -6.17 10.49
CA TYR A 7 3.96 -6.39 9.20
C TYR A 7 4.02 -5.12 8.34
N ALA A 8 2.95 -4.32 8.27
CA ALA A 8 2.91 -3.09 7.47
C ALA A 8 3.84 -2.01 8.03
N ALA A 9 3.76 -1.73 9.33
CA ALA A 9 4.62 -0.78 10.04
C ALA A 9 6.09 -1.21 9.98
N GLY A 10 6.38 -2.50 10.23
CA GLY A 10 7.74 -3.05 10.12
C GLY A 10 8.31 -2.95 8.70
N ALA A 11 7.53 -3.29 7.68
CA ALA A 11 7.93 -3.11 6.28
C ALA A 11 8.14 -1.64 5.92
N ARG A 12 7.33 -0.73 6.51
CA ARG A 12 7.46 0.72 6.28
C ARG A 12 8.72 1.30 6.90
N ALA A 13 9.05 0.91 8.14
CA ALA A 13 10.28 1.29 8.81
C ALA A 13 11.52 0.84 8.03
N ILE A 14 11.55 -0.42 7.54
CA ILE A 14 12.63 -0.93 6.69
C ILE A 14 12.75 -0.12 5.38
N ALA A 15 11.62 0.26 4.76
CA ALA A 15 11.62 1.07 3.54
C ALA A 15 12.23 2.48 3.72
N PHE A 16 12.47 2.94 4.94
CA PHE A 16 13.08 4.23 5.25
C PHE A 16 14.56 4.16 5.69
N GLU A 17 15.22 3.01 5.58
CA GLU A 17 16.63 2.82 5.97
C GLU A 17 17.65 3.69 5.20
N ASN A 18 17.22 4.33 4.11
CA ASN A 18 18.06 5.14 3.23
C ASN A 18 17.44 6.51 2.99
N THR A 19 18.23 7.59 3.13
CA THR A 19 17.83 8.98 2.82
C THR A 19 17.25 9.16 1.42
N GLY A 20 17.71 8.38 0.43
CA GLY A 20 17.13 8.39 -0.91
C GLY A 20 15.70 7.81 -0.99
N ALA A 21 15.31 6.93 -0.08
CA ALA A 21 13.94 6.43 0.01
C ALA A 21 13.03 7.43 0.74
N VAL A 22 13.51 7.98 1.87
CA VAL A 22 12.83 9.06 2.60
C VAL A 22 12.58 10.28 1.70
N ALA A 23 13.59 10.73 0.94
CA ALA A 23 13.45 11.87 0.03
C ALA A 23 12.41 11.65 -1.09
N ARG A 24 12.29 10.42 -1.61
CA ARG A 24 11.24 10.08 -2.60
C ARG A 24 9.85 10.07 -1.97
N HIS A 25 9.73 9.56 -0.75
CA HIS A 25 8.47 9.57 -0.02
C HIS A 25 8.03 11.01 0.29
N ALA A 26 8.92 11.83 0.84
CA ALA A 26 8.66 13.24 1.12
C ALA A 26 8.21 13.99 -0.13
N ALA A 27 8.92 13.81 -1.26
CA ALA A 27 8.53 14.38 -2.54
C ALA A 27 7.14 13.91 -2.98
N GLN A 28 6.79 12.63 -2.80
CA GLN A 28 5.46 12.12 -3.13
C GLN A 28 4.37 12.76 -2.26
N GLN A 29 4.54 12.80 -0.93
CA GLN A 29 3.56 13.37 -0.01
C GLN A 29 3.33 14.86 -0.27
N THR A 30 4.40 15.65 -0.32
CA THR A 30 4.29 17.10 -0.49
C THR A 30 3.83 17.50 -1.90
N ILE A 31 4.25 16.80 -2.96
CA ILE A 31 3.93 17.22 -4.35
C ILE A 31 2.60 16.63 -4.86
N VAL A 32 2.28 15.38 -4.53
CA VAL A 32 1.09 14.70 -5.06
C VAL A 32 -0.13 14.90 -4.15
N TYR A 33 0.06 14.84 -2.83
CA TYR A 33 -1.04 14.86 -1.86
C TYR A 33 -1.13 16.16 -1.05
N GLY A 34 -0.05 16.96 -1.00
CA GLY A 34 0.02 18.17 -0.17
C GLY A 34 0.12 17.87 1.33
N GLU A 35 0.55 16.66 1.68
CA GLU A 35 0.61 16.13 3.05
C GLU A 35 1.98 16.36 3.69
N ASP A 36 2.04 16.18 5.01
CA ASP A 36 3.28 16.20 5.78
C ASP A 36 4.22 15.06 5.28
N PRO A 37 5.48 15.37 4.93
CA PRO A 37 6.46 14.37 4.52
C PRO A 37 7.03 13.51 5.66
N ASP A 38 6.66 13.74 6.91
CA ASP A 38 7.18 13.00 8.07
C ASP A 38 6.93 11.47 7.96
N PRO A 39 8.00 10.65 7.91
CA PRO A 39 7.87 9.20 7.84
C PRO A 39 7.26 8.57 9.11
N ASP A 40 7.44 9.19 10.29
CA ASP A 40 6.97 8.62 11.56
C ASP A 40 5.44 8.69 11.66
N THR A 41 4.83 9.81 11.22
CA THR A 41 3.37 9.95 11.06
C THR A 41 2.74 8.79 10.28
N VAL A 42 3.40 8.26 9.25
CA VAL A 42 2.87 7.10 8.48
C VAL A 42 2.90 5.80 9.30
N ILE A 43 3.86 5.64 10.20
CA ILE A 43 3.95 4.48 11.11
C ILE A 43 2.84 4.57 12.16
N GLU A 44 2.63 5.74 12.76
CA GLU A 44 1.55 5.97 13.74
C GLU A 44 0.17 5.71 13.14
N LEU A 45 -0.07 6.18 11.90
CA LEU A 45 -1.32 5.92 11.17
C LEU A 45 -1.56 4.42 10.93
N LEU A 46 -0.52 3.64 10.61
CA LEU A 46 -0.63 2.19 10.44
C LEU A 46 -0.94 1.46 11.74
N ASP A 47 -0.38 1.92 12.86
CA ASP A 47 -0.62 1.35 14.18
C ASP A 47 -2.04 1.67 14.72
N ALA A 48 -2.68 2.76 14.25
CA ALA A 48 -4.05 3.11 14.61
C ALA A 48 -5.12 2.18 13.98
N VAL A 49 -4.93 1.73 12.72
CA VAL A 49 -5.94 1.09 11.83
C VAL A 49 -6.82 0.01 12.51
N SER A 50 -8.04 0.35 12.90
CA SER A 50 -8.99 -0.55 13.58
C SER A 50 -9.50 -1.70 12.69
N PRO A 51 -10.02 -2.79 13.27
CA PRO A 51 -10.73 -3.83 12.52
C PRO A 51 -11.97 -3.35 11.77
N GLN A 52 -12.61 -2.29 12.27
CA GLN A 52 -13.79 -1.69 11.65
C GLN A 52 -13.40 -0.97 10.36
N GLU A 53 -12.39 -0.09 10.40
CA GLU A 53 -11.89 0.63 9.22
C GLU A 53 -11.45 -0.34 8.12
N VAL A 54 -10.81 -1.47 8.46
CA VAL A 54 -10.46 -2.51 7.47
C VAL A 54 -11.71 -3.10 6.80
N THR A 55 -12.79 -3.31 7.55
CA THR A 55 -14.05 -3.86 7.01
C THR A 55 -14.77 -2.83 6.14
N GLU A 56 -14.81 -1.56 6.57
CA GLU A 56 -15.43 -0.45 5.84
C GLU A 56 -14.70 -0.16 4.53
N VAL A 57 -13.36 -0.09 4.56
CA VAL A 57 -12.54 0.06 3.35
C VAL A 57 -12.70 -1.14 2.42
N ALA A 58 -12.67 -2.38 2.93
CA ALA A 58 -12.87 -3.57 2.10
C ALA A 58 -14.25 -3.60 1.41
N ALA A 59 -15.30 -3.11 2.07
CA ALA A 59 -16.64 -2.98 1.47
C ALA A 59 -16.72 -1.87 0.40
N SER A 60 -15.82 -0.89 0.41
CA SER A 60 -15.75 0.19 -0.58
C SER A 60 -15.03 -0.20 -1.88
N VAL A 61 -14.25 -1.29 -1.88
CA VAL A 61 -13.48 -1.73 -3.05
C VAL A 61 -14.44 -2.22 -4.16
N PRO A 62 -14.34 -1.69 -5.40
CA PRO A 62 -15.17 -2.15 -6.51
C PRO A 62 -14.99 -3.65 -6.80
N ALA A 63 -16.10 -4.37 -6.98
CA ALA A 63 -16.08 -5.79 -7.33
C ALA A 63 -15.62 -6.07 -8.78
N GLN A 64 -15.44 -5.04 -9.61
CA GLN A 64 -14.97 -5.18 -10.98
C GLN A 64 -13.45 -5.41 -10.97
N LEU A 65 -13.04 -6.60 -11.39
CA LEU A 65 -11.62 -6.97 -11.47
C LEU A 65 -10.99 -6.46 -12.77
N SER A 66 -9.72 -6.07 -12.69
CA SER A 66 -8.85 -5.80 -13.84
C SER A 66 -7.67 -6.77 -13.78
N LEU A 67 -7.44 -7.52 -14.86
CA LEU A 67 -6.42 -8.57 -14.94
C LEU A 67 -5.36 -8.19 -15.98
N ALA A 68 -4.09 -8.50 -15.71
CA ALA A 68 -3.00 -8.40 -16.66
C ALA A 68 -1.95 -9.47 -16.36
N CYS A 69 -1.64 -10.34 -17.33
CA CYS A 69 -0.57 -11.33 -17.21
C CYS A 69 0.29 -11.33 -18.49
N VAL A 70 1.59 -11.63 -18.36
CA VAL A 70 2.58 -11.52 -19.44
C VAL A 70 3.49 -12.75 -19.42
N GLY A 71 3.68 -13.40 -20.57
CA GLY A 71 4.38 -14.68 -20.71
C GLY A 71 3.80 -15.55 -21.83
N PRO A 72 4.32 -16.77 -22.04
CA PRO A 72 3.68 -17.78 -22.85
C PRO A 72 2.61 -18.50 -22.01
N HIS A 73 1.42 -18.64 -22.56
CA HIS A 73 0.26 -19.07 -21.80
C HIS A 73 -0.58 -20.08 -22.68
N THR A 74 -1.64 -20.79 -22.25
CA THR A 74 -2.46 -21.67 -23.18
C THR A 74 -3.99 -21.43 -23.25
N VAL A 75 -4.78 -21.67 -22.20
CA VAL A 75 -6.10 -21.02 -21.95
C VAL A 75 -6.18 -20.51 -20.49
N GLU A 76 -5.41 -21.17 -19.63
CA GLU A 76 -4.10 -20.71 -19.12
C GLU A 76 -3.45 -19.45 -19.81
N GLU A 77 -3.87 -19.00 -21.02
CA GLU A 77 -3.61 -17.75 -21.82
C GLU A 77 -4.63 -16.64 -21.58
N LEU A 78 -5.18 -16.60 -20.37
CA LEU A 78 -6.10 -15.56 -19.88
C LEU A 78 -7.42 -15.55 -20.62
N GLN A 79 -8.03 -16.72 -20.73
CA GLN A 79 -9.27 -16.94 -21.47
C GLN A 79 -9.04 -16.80 -22.99
N SER A 80 -8.71 -15.61 -23.50
CA SER A 80 -8.03 -15.30 -24.79
C SER A 80 -8.19 -13.80 -25.18
N ALA A 81 -8.29 -12.90 -24.19
CA ALA A 81 -8.62 -11.48 -24.37
C ALA A 81 -7.93 -10.58 -23.33
#